data_AF-A0AAN6YYY1-F1
#
_entry.id   AF-A0AAN6YYY1-F1
#
_cell.length_a   1.000
_cell.length_b   1.000
_cell.length_c   1.000
_cell.angle_alpha   90.00
_cell.angle_beta   90.00
_cell.angle_gamma   90.00
#
_symmetry.space_group_name_H-M   'P 1'
#
loop_
_entity.id
_entity.type
_entity.pdbx_description
1 polymer ?
#
loop_
_entity_poly.entity_id
_entity_poly.type
_entity_poly.pdbx_seq_one_letter_code
_entity_poly.pdbx_strand_id
1 'polypeptide(L)'
;MAPGRSLFKVLGIGAGRPWRSASTITARKPKPADPGRRSLCDLPDEIIMLIIQHVQDISPGTVVVLASASSLVYTKARYVQHRHVAISLKLSKAKNEIAFLKYLSSNGLLPAIRSLRFVELADTEQKGYQFPTPLYGLIDQMTGLLDIHLDAFCYPVPASLLENLKGRTRVRLHFSVTTFNEQTAAIVAREFTNLTGSPNLYSLRADIQYIPAKQCIQTTRPLKQLLLSCLNLRKLSLDIYRQREGCLRYEPCVEYCGLGLVGDEQLPPFEELVLLEYPWGRDGSSGFPWGVKGYPGKKDEVEQDYWASHCDWSHLRRLVEPKGSLAHRIAQQLTALHEVDLCSTHEFPTIYKHDERAMIHFLETIPSMLDSITVPNFASLSTTPIIRHGSRLRSLELVCPVPYCPGPPESRWTEGIAGIQALTELRDGLPRLEHLSIHLAADGNDWSYPTLDIVAGFPRLRSVKFNTALAVPRSDVDAPAPPHVTAASAESLLRYMRERSTTEPPSLQRLHLVSDNGWSDQGGVSPARANATGIVCQVSHDDRDWTVTCTKLGEALNEKLRRVVRAGEAPSPADMARIDFKVALEGPISSSVYWDMQKSDPGPHGALFG
;
A
#
# COMPACT_ATOMS: atom_id res chain seq x y z
N MET A 1 -0.52 8.03 7.15
CA MET A 1 -1.24 8.99 8.04
C MET A 1 -1.52 10.27 7.25
N ALA A 2 -2.74 10.80 7.29
CA ALA A 2 -3.10 12.02 6.55
C ALA A 2 -2.44 13.27 7.18
N PRO A 3 -1.82 14.16 6.39
CA PRO A 3 -1.03 15.30 6.89
C PRO A 3 -1.85 16.40 7.59
N GLY A 4 -3.19 16.34 7.56
CA GLY A 4 -4.06 17.31 8.22
C GLY A 4 -4.19 17.14 9.75
N ARG A 5 -3.73 16.03 10.35
CA ARG A 5 -3.95 15.75 11.78
C ARG A 5 -2.89 16.33 12.73
N SER A 6 -1.68 16.67 12.27
CA SER A 6 -0.59 17.11 13.18
C SER A 6 -0.81 18.51 13.75
N LEU A 7 -1.67 19.33 13.12
CA LEU A 7 -1.90 20.73 13.47
C LEU A 7 -2.62 20.93 14.82
N PHE A 8 -3.36 19.94 15.32
CA PHE A 8 -4.24 20.13 16.49
C PHE A 8 -3.70 19.61 17.82
N LYS A 9 -2.69 18.73 17.79
CA LYS A 9 -1.97 18.33 19.01
C LYS A 9 -0.96 19.39 19.45
N VAL A 10 -0.34 20.11 18.52
CA VAL A 10 0.69 21.13 18.83
C VAL A 10 0.07 22.42 19.41
N LEU A 11 -1.22 22.67 19.18
CA LEU A 11 -1.93 23.87 19.70
C LEU A 11 -2.71 23.64 21.02
N GLY A 12 -2.59 22.47 21.66
CA GLY A 12 -3.23 22.23 22.97
C GLY A 12 -4.76 22.34 22.96
N ILE A 13 -5.43 22.10 21.83
CA ILE A 13 -6.89 22.08 21.76
C ILE A 13 -7.35 20.68 22.12
N GLY A 14 -7.51 20.44 23.42
CA GLY A 14 -8.11 19.23 23.95
C GLY A 14 -9.51 18.97 23.40
N ALA A 15 -9.88 17.69 23.34
CA ALA A 15 -11.25 17.24 23.06
C ALA A 15 -12.24 18.01 23.95
N GLY A 16 -13.11 18.83 23.34
CA GLY A 16 -14.21 19.48 24.06
C GLY A 16 -14.37 21.00 23.86
N ARG A 17 -13.51 21.70 23.11
CA ARG A 17 -13.77 23.12 22.78
C ARG A 17 -14.47 23.28 21.42
N PRO A 18 -15.57 24.06 21.33
CA PRO A 18 -16.19 24.37 20.05
C PRO A 18 -15.24 25.20 19.18
N TRP A 19 -15.18 24.86 17.89
CA TRP A 19 -14.45 25.63 16.88
C TRP A 19 -14.95 27.08 16.89
N ARG A 20 -14.14 28.01 17.42
CA ARG A 20 -14.50 29.44 17.45
C ARG A 20 -14.38 30.04 16.05
N SER A 21 -15.31 30.92 15.70
CA SER A 21 -15.22 31.81 14.53
C SER A 21 -13.94 32.65 14.62
N ALA A 22 -13.05 32.54 13.64
CA ALA A 22 -11.84 33.35 13.61
C ALA A 22 -12.12 34.73 13.04
N SER A 23 -11.68 35.75 13.77
CA SER A 23 -11.49 37.12 13.32
C SER A 23 -10.67 37.15 12.03
N THR A 24 -11.18 37.84 11.02
CA THR A 24 -10.53 38.04 9.72
C THR A 24 -9.16 38.69 9.91
N ILE A 25 -8.07 37.93 9.69
CA ILE A 25 -6.71 38.48 9.75
C ILE A 25 -6.48 39.24 8.45
N THR A 26 -6.53 40.57 8.49
CA THR A 26 -6.12 41.42 7.35
C THR A 26 -4.62 41.30 7.11
N ALA A 27 -4.23 40.93 5.89
CA ALA A 27 -2.83 40.75 5.53
C ALA A 27 -2.05 42.06 5.66
N ARG A 28 -0.94 42.03 6.41
CA ARG A 28 0.02 43.15 6.48
C ARG A 28 1.00 43.02 5.32
N LYS A 29 1.28 44.13 4.61
CA LYS A 29 2.36 44.16 3.61
C LYS A 29 3.68 43.80 4.33
N PRO A 30 4.38 42.73 3.92
CA PRO A 30 5.64 42.36 4.55
C PRO A 30 6.71 43.43 4.28
N LYS A 31 7.44 43.83 5.31
CA LYS A 31 8.65 44.65 5.16
C LYS A 31 9.81 43.72 4.82
N PRO A 32 10.54 43.92 3.71
CA PRO A 32 11.72 43.12 3.42
C PRO A 32 12.78 43.34 4.51
N ALA A 33 13.34 42.24 5.04
CA ALA A 33 14.43 42.30 6.02
C ALA A 33 15.76 42.74 5.37
N ASP A 34 15.89 42.55 4.05
CA ASP A 34 17.03 42.96 3.24
C ASP A 34 16.49 43.48 1.88
N PRO A 35 16.64 44.78 1.55
CA PRO A 35 16.18 45.36 0.28
C PRO A 35 16.82 44.76 -0.97
N GLY A 36 18.01 44.14 -0.86
CA GLY A 36 18.73 43.55 -1.98
C GLY A 36 18.30 42.12 -2.33
N ARG A 37 17.52 41.47 -1.46
CA ARG A 37 17.13 40.06 -1.61
C ARG A 37 15.69 39.93 -2.09
N ARG A 38 15.48 39.28 -3.24
CA ARG A 38 14.13 39.02 -3.77
C ARG A 38 13.29 38.25 -2.78
N SER A 39 12.06 38.71 -2.55
CA SER A 39 11.12 38.12 -1.61
C SER A 39 10.26 37.06 -2.30
N LEU A 40 9.82 36.05 -1.56
CA LEU A 40 8.74 35.15 -2.00
C LEU A 40 7.46 35.92 -2.37
N CYS A 41 7.29 37.13 -1.84
CA CYS A 41 6.15 38.01 -2.12
C CYS A 41 6.21 38.66 -3.51
N ASP A 42 7.35 38.60 -4.19
CA ASP A 42 7.54 39.13 -5.54
C ASP A 42 7.16 38.10 -6.63
N LEU A 43 6.90 36.86 -6.23
CA LEU A 43 6.50 35.79 -7.14
C LEU A 43 5.00 35.88 -7.46
N PRO A 44 4.58 35.50 -8.69
CA PRO A 44 3.17 35.34 -9.00
C PRO A 44 2.50 34.33 -8.06
N ASP A 45 1.24 34.58 -7.74
CA ASP A 45 0.45 33.76 -6.81
C ASP A 45 0.42 32.27 -7.22
N GLU A 46 0.42 31.98 -8.51
CA GLU A 46 0.46 30.62 -9.08
C GLU A 46 1.76 29.89 -8.71
N ILE A 47 2.89 30.57 -8.80
CA ILE A 47 4.20 30.02 -8.44
C ILE A 47 4.28 29.80 -6.94
N ILE A 48 3.78 30.75 -6.14
CA ILE A 48 3.70 30.59 -4.68
C ILE A 48 2.84 29.35 -4.32
N MET A 49 1.71 29.16 -5.00
CA MET A 49 0.85 27.99 -4.80
C MET A 49 1.54 26.67 -5.17
N LEU A 50 2.30 26.64 -6.27
CA LEU A 50 3.10 25.47 -6.67
C LEU A 50 4.20 25.16 -5.65
N ILE A 51 4.90 26.19 -5.15
CA ILE A 51 5.92 26.04 -4.11
C ILE A 51 5.29 25.47 -2.84
N ILE A 52 4.19 26.05 -2.36
CA ILE A 52 3.51 25.58 -1.15
C ILE A 52 2.98 24.16 -1.34
N GLN A 53 2.46 23.82 -2.53
CA GLN A 53 2.05 22.45 -2.85
C GLN A 53 3.22 21.48 -2.77
N HIS A 54 4.35 21.81 -3.39
CA HIS A 54 5.54 20.98 -3.31
C HIS A 54 6.04 20.82 -1.86
N VAL A 55 6.04 21.90 -1.08
CA VAL A 55 6.40 21.85 0.34
C VAL A 55 5.37 21.05 1.15
N GLN A 56 4.08 21.09 0.81
CA GLN A 56 3.06 20.26 1.46
C GLN A 56 3.31 18.78 1.21
N ASP A 57 3.80 18.41 0.03
CA ASP A 57 4.09 17.02 -0.34
C ASP A 57 5.37 16.51 0.35
N ILE A 58 6.39 17.36 0.48
CA ILE A 58 7.69 16.99 1.08
C ILE A 58 7.69 17.12 2.60
N SER A 59 7.16 18.23 3.12
CA SER A 59 7.20 18.60 4.54
C SER A 59 5.94 19.36 4.96
N PRO A 60 4.82 18.65 5.20
CA PRO A 60 3.55 19.24 5.63
C PRO A 60 3.68 20.19 6.84
N GLY A 61 4.56 19.84 7.79
CA GLY A 61 4.81 20.65 8.99
C GLY A 61 5.37 22.04 8.65
N THR A 62 6.21 22.14 7.62
CA THR A 62 6.76 23.42 7.16
C THR A 62 5.67 24.33 6.62
N VAL A 63 4.66 23.79 5.94
CA VAL A 63 3.51 24.59 5.46
C VAL A 63 2.72 25.21 6.61
N VAL A 64 2.61 24.51 7.75
CA VAL A 64 1.98 25.04 8.97
C VAL A 64 2.76 26.22 9.53
N VAL A 65 4.08 26.10 9.58
CA VAL A 65 4.96 27.20 10.03
C VAL A 65 4.88 28.38 9.07
N LEU A 66 4.91 28.13 7.76
CA LEU A 66 4.75 29.16 6.72
C LEU A 66 3.42 29.90 6.83
N ALA A 67 2.32 29.17 7.07
CA ALA A 67 1.01 29.76 7.31
C ALA A 67 1.08 30.72 8.51
N SER A 68 1.74 30.31 9.59
CA SER A 68 1.83 31.09 10.83
C SER A 68 2.79 32.29 10.72
N ALA A 69 3.82 32.20 9.87
CA ALA A 69 4.88 33.20 9.74
C ALA A 69 4.51 34.38 8.81
N SER A 70 3.62 34.19 7.85
CA SER A 70 3.27 35.24 6.87
C SER A 70 1.79 35.28 6.55
N SER A 71 1.16 36.43 6.82
CA SER A 71 -0.25 36.66 6.47
C SER A 71 -0.54 36.60 4.97
N LEU A 72 0.45 36.88 4.11
CA LEU A 72 0.33 36.77 2.65
C LEU A 72 0.26 35.30 2.21
N VAL A 73 1.03 34.45 2.87
CA VAL A 73 1.14 33.02 2.58
C VAL A 73 0.05 32.24 3.31
N TYR A 74 -0.49 32.77 4.41
CA TYR A 74 -1.51 32.14 5.25
C TYR A 74 -2.67 31.57 4.43
N THR A 75 -3.37 32.39 3.65
CA THR A 75 -4.55 31.96 2.90
C THR A 75 -4.19 30.87 1.87
N LYS A 76 -3.05 31.00 1.20
CA LYS A 76 -2.55 30.04 0.21
C LYS A 76 -2.13 28.71 0.86
N ALA A 77 -1.42 28.77 1.97
CA ALA A 77 -1.03 27.61 2.77
C ALA A 77 -2.25 26.89 3.33
N ARG A 78 -3.25 27.60 3.87
CA ARG A 78 -4.52 27.01 4.31
C ARG A 78 -5.28 26.37 3.15
N TYR A 79 -5.30 27.02 1.98
CA TYR A 79 -5.92 26.45 0.79
C TYR A 79 -5.25 25.12 0.38
N VAL A 80 -3.92 25.05 0.35
CA VAL A 80 -3.18 23.83 0.00
C VAL A 80 -3.34 22.73 1.06
N GLN A 81 -3.28 23.09 2.35
CA GLN A 81 -3.44 22.15 3.47
C GLN A 81 -4.74 21.36 3.42
N HIS A 82 -5.82 21.96 2.91
CA HIS A 82 -7.15 21.35 2.88
C HIS A 82 -7.49 20.72 1.53
N ARG A 83 -6.54 20.53 0.61
CA ARG A 83 -6.81 19.88 -0.69
C ARG A 83 -7.23 18.42 -0.56
N HIS A 84 -6.70 17.73 0.45
CA HIS A 84 -6.98 16.32 0.71
C HIS A 84 -7.55 16.18 2.11
N VAL A 85 -8.85 15.89 2.20
CA VAL A 85 -9.57 15.77 3.47
C VAL A 85 -10.02 14.33 3.67
N ALA A 86 -9.73 13.76 4.84
CA ALA A 86 -10.23 12.45 5.26
C ALA A 86 -11.23 12.62 6.41
N ILE A 87 -12.44 12.07 6.25
CA ILE A 87 -13.55 12.19 7.20
C ILE A 87 -13.84 10.83 7.81
N SER A 88 -13.79 10.75 9.15
CA SER A 88 -14.26 9.57 9.87
C SER A 88 -15.77 9.64 10.10
N LEU A 89 -16.50 8.66 9.57
CA LEU A 89 -17.94 8.54 9.80
C LEU A 89 -18.29 7.66 11.01
N LYS A 90 -17.32 7.34 11.85
CA LYS A 90 -17.56 6.70 13.15
C LYS A 90 -18.43 7.62 14.01
N LEU A 91 -19.52 7.08 14.58
CA LEU A 91 -20.50 7.82 15.40
C LEU A 91 -19.87 8.79 16.42
N SER A 92 -18.81 8.35 17.10
CA SER A 92 -18.10 9.16 18.11
C SER A 92 -17.32 10.36 17.53
N LYS A 93 -17.00 10.34 16.23
CA LYS A 93 -16.20 11.36 15.54
C LYS A 93 -17.02 12.18 14.53
N ALA A 94 -18.08 11.62 13.97
CA ALA A 94 -18.85 12.21 12.86
C ALA A 94 -19.32 13.65 13.17
N LYS A 95 -19.78 13.93 14.40
CA LYS A 95 -20.18 15.29 14.82
C LYS A 95 -19.03 16.30 14.73
N ASN A 96 -17.83 15.89 15.13
CA ASN A 96 -16.63 16.74 15.09
C ASN A 96 -16.16 16.96 13.65
N GLU A 97 -16.23 15.93 12.80
CA GLU A 97 -15.86 16.03 11.39
C GLU A 97 -16.82 16.94 10.61
N ILE A 98 -18.13 16.84 10.87
CA ILE A 98 -19.12 17.76 10.29
C ILE A 98 -18.89 19.20 10.79
N ALA A 99 -18.58 19.38 12.08
CA ALA A 99 -18.26 20.70 12.61
C ALA A 99 -16.99 21.28 11.96
N PHE A 100 -15.99 20.45 11.69
CA PHE A 100 -14.79 20.84 10.95
C PHE A 100 -15.12 21.28 9.51
N LEU A 101 -15.95 20.53 8.78
CA LEU A 101 -16.39 20.95 7.45
C LEU A 101 -17.21 22.25 7.46
N LYS A 102 -18.08 22.43 8.46
CA LYS A 102 -18.81 23.70 8.66
C LYS A 102 -17.87 24.85 8.97
N TYR A 103 -16.81 24.61 9.73
CA TYR A 103 -15.74 25.59 9.92
C TYR A 103 -15.06 25.92 8.59
N LEU A 104 -14.71 24.94 7.75
CA LEU A 104 -14.15 25.21 6.42
C LEU A 104 -15.12 25.99 5.53
N SER A 105 -16.41 25.67 5.58
CA SER A 105 -17.48 26.41 4.86
C SER A 105 -17.51 27.87 5.29
N SER A 106 -17.53 28.12 6.60
CA SER A 106 -17.59 29.48 7.18
C SER A 106 -16.35 30.33 6.87
N ASN A 107 -15.23 29.70 6.49
CA ASN A 107 -13.99 30.38 6.12
C ASN A 107 -13.74 30.39 4.60
N GLY A 108 -14.70 29.95 3.77
CA GLY A 108 -14.54 29.92 2.31
C GLY A 108 -13.50 28.91 1.81
N LEU A 109 -13.17 27.89 2.61
CA LEU A 109 -12.12 26.90 2.32
C LEU A 109 -12.66 25.60 1.69
N LEU A 110 -13.97 25.38 1.64
CA LEU A 110 -14.55 24.20 0.97
C LEU A 110 -14.18 24.08 -0.51
N PRO A 111 -14.14 25.17 -1.31
CA PRO A 111 -13.69 25.10 -2.71
C PRO A 111 -12.24 24.62 -2.87
N ALA A 112 -11.43 24.67 -1.80
CA ALA A 112 -10.04 24.20 -1.84
C ALA A 112 -9.93 22.67 -1.85
N ILE A 113 -10.95 21.97 -1.36
CA ILE A 113 -10.97 20.51 -1.27
C ILE A 113 -11.00 19.94 -2.70
N ARG A 114 -9.97 19.17 -3.04
CA ARG A 114 -9.83 18.46 -4.32
C ARG A 114 -10.14 16.97 -4.18
N SER A 115 -9.79 16.37 -3.06
CA SER A 115 -10.03 14.96 -2.77
C SER A 115 -10.67 14.80 -1.39
N LEU A 116 -11.75 14.03 -1.35
CA LEU A 116 -12.48 13.71 -0.14
C LEU A 116 -12.46 12.19 0.06
N ARG A 117 -11.92 11.72 1.19
CA ARG A 117 -11.91 10.30 1.55
C ARG A 117 -12.75 10.05 2.79
N PHE A 118 -13.66 9.10 2.70
CA PHE A 118 -14.39 8.60 3.86
C PHE A 118 -13.63 7.42 4.46
N VAL A 119 -13.33 7.48 5.75
CA VAL A 119 -12.61 6.43 6.49
C VAL A 119 -13.42 5.98 7.70
N GLU A 120 -13.11 4.80 8.24
CA GLU A 120 -13.68 4.31 9.49
C GLU A 120 -15.23 4.42 9.51
N LEU A 121 -15.89 3.87 8.49
CA LEU A 121 -17.35 3.79 8.40
C LEU A 121 -17.86 2.80 9.47
N ALA A 122 -17.98 3.32 10.70
CA ALA A 122 -18.54 2.76 11.94
C ALA A 122 -18.27 1.27 12.25
N ASP A 123 -17.60 1.01 13.39
CA ASP A 123 -17.67 -0.29 14.06
C ASP A 123 -19.11 -0.53 14.54
N THR A 124 -19.68 -1.67 14.15
CA THR A 124 -20.97 -2.25 14.55
C THR A 124 -22.22 -1.71 13.86
N GLU A 125 -23.06 -2.64 13.37
CA GLU A 125 -24.44 -2.46 12.89
C GLU A 125 -25.37 -1.93 13.99
N GLN A 126 -25.17 -0.71 14.46
CA GLN A 126 -26.21 -0.08 15.27
C GLN A 126 -27.39 0.24 14.34
N LYS A 127 -28.46 -0.55 14.48
CA LYS A 127 -29.77 -0.34 13.83
C LYS A 127 -30.12 1.14 13.86
N GLY A 128 -30.20 1.77 12.68
CA GLY A 128 -30.66 3.15 12.52
C GLY A 128 -29.58 4.21 12.27
N TYR A 129 -28.30 3.86 12.09
CA TYR A 129 -27.32 4.86 11.63
C TYR A 129 -27.64 5.32 10.21
N GLN A 130 -27.97 6.62 10.08
CA GLN A 130 -28.16 7.28 8.80
C GLN A 130 -26.92 8.08 8.46
N PHE A 131 -26.50 8.03 7.19
CA PHE A 131 -25.45 8.90 6.70
C PHE A 131 -25.79 10.37 7.01
N PRO A 132 -24.86 11.18 7.54
CA PRO A 132 -25.22 12.50 8.02
C PRO A 132 -25.72 13.41 6.90
N THR A 133 -27.03 13.68 6.88
CA THR A 133 -27.69 14.58 5.91
C THR A 133 -27.00 15.94 5.74
N PRO A 134 -26.46 16.59 6.80
CA PRO A 134 -25.77 17.88 6.65
C PRO A 134 -24.52 17.82 5.77
N LEU A 135 -23.98 16.63 5.51
CA LEU A 135 -22.76 16.45 4.73
C LEU A 135 -22.99 16.67 3.23
N TYR A 136 -24.19 16.39 2.71
CA TYR A 136 -24.51 16.58 1.29
C TYR A 136 -24.38 18.05 0.88
N GLY A 137 -25.04 18.95 1.62
CA GLY A 137 -24.97 20.38 1.35
C GLY A 137 -23.57 20.96 1.50
N LEU A 138 -22.68 20.30 2.24
CA LEU A 138 -21.27 20.68 2.34
C LEU A 138 -20.46 20.18 1.14
N ILE A 139 -20.71 18.96 0.65
CA ILE A 139 -20.07 18.43 -0.57
C ILE A 139 -20.45 19.26 -1.80
N ASP A 140 -21.70 19.71 -1.89
CA ASP A 140 -22.17 20.55 -3.00
C ASP A 140 -21.42 21.90 -3.06
N GLN A 141 -20.98 22.41 -1.91
CA GLN A 141 -20.15 23.63 -1.83
C GLN A 141 -18.66 23.40 -2.16
N MET A 142 -18.20 22.15 -2.25
CA MET A 142 -16.82 21.81 -2.63
C MET A 142 -16.66 21.91 -4.15
N THR A 143 -16.72 23.11 -4.70
CA THR A 143 -16.66 23.33 -6.17
C THR A 143 -15.34 22.88 -6.81
N GLY A 144 -14.27 22.79 -6.03
CA GLY A 144 -12.97 22.28 -6.48
C GLY A 144 -12.84 20.75 -6.48
N LEU A 145 -13.82 20.00 -5.97
CA LEU A 145 -13.73 18.56 -5.77
C LEU A 145 -13.53 17.82 -7.10
N LEU A 146 -12.55 16.93 -7.14
CA LEU A 146 -12.18 16.09 -8.28
C LEU A 146 -12.27 14.60 -7.94
N ASP A 147 -12.01 14.22 -6.70
CA ASP A 147 -11.94 12.82 -6.29
C ASP A 147 -12.74 12.58 -5.00
N ILE A 148 -13.57 11.54 -5.01
CA ILE A 148 -14.27 11.04 -3.83
C ILE A 148 -13.92 9.58 -3.65
N HIS A 149 -13.45 9.22 -2.46
CA HIS A 149 -13.13 7.85 -2.08
C HIS A 149 -14.12 7.34 -1.05
N LEU A 150 -14.86 6.29 -1.41
CA LEU A 150 -15.86 5.63 -0.57
C LEU A 150 -15.48 4.17 -0.36
N ASP A 151 -15.36 3.78 0.90
CA ASP A 151 -15.12 2.39 1.31
C ASP A 151 -16.44 1.83 1.89
N ALA A 152 -17.27 1.14 1.11
CA ALA A 152 -18.53 0.60 1.63
C ALA A 152 -18.26 -0.60 2.52
N PHE A 153 -18.27 -0.36 3.83
CA PHE A 153 -18.22 -1.38 4.86
C PHE A 153 -19.57 -1.40 5.57
N CYS A 154 -20.35 -2.47 5.38
CA CYS A 154 -21.66 -2.73 6.02
C CYS A 154 -22.78 -1.68 5.87
N TYR A 155 -22.55 -0.56 5.17
CA TYR A 155 -23.53 0.52 5.03
C TYR A 155 -23.70 0.97 3.57
N PRO A 156 -24.94 1.19 3.10
CA PRO A 156 -25.19 1.65 1.75
C PRO A 156 -24.69 3.08 1.52
N VAL A 157 -24.17 3.34 0.32
CA VAL A 157 -23.93 4.72 -0.11
C VAL A 157 -25.29 5.39 -0.31
N PRO A 158 -25.52 6.58 0.25
CA PRO A 158 -26.81 7.24 0.08
C PRO A 158 -27.09 7.55 -1.39
N ALA A 159 -28.25 7.12 -1.87
CA ALA A 159 -28.68 7.36 -3.24
C ALA A 159 -28.63 8.85 -3.63
N SER A 160 -29.00 9.75 -2.69
CA SER A 160 -28.95 11.20 -2.90
C SER A 160 -27.54 11.72 -3.20
N LEU A 161 -26.50 11.13 -2.59
CA LEU A 161 -25.12 11.51 -2.89
C LEU A 161 -24.76 11.09 -4.31
N LEU A 162 -25.10 9.86 -4.69
CA LEU A 162 -24.83 9.34 -6.04
C LEU A 162 -25.55 10.16 -7.12
N GLU A 163 -26.82 10.51 -6.90
CA GLU A 163 -27.58 11.37 -7.82
C GLU A 163 -26.94 12.77 -7.95
N ASN A 164 -26.51 13.39 -6.85
CA ASN A 164 -25.81 14.68 -6.93
C ASN A 164 -24.49 14.58 -7.71
N LEU A 165 -23.78 13.46 -7.61
CA LEU A 165 -22.52 13.25 -8.33
C LEU A 165 -22.73 13.08 -9.83
N LYS A 166 -23.85 12.48 -10.27
CA LYS A 166 -24.18 12.35 -11.70
C LYS A 166 -24.23 13.71 -12.41
N GLY A 167 -24.68 14.76 -11.72
CA GLY A 167 -24.65 16.14 -12.22
C GLY A 167 -23.25 16.77 -12.32
N ARG A 168 -22.23 16.15 -11.74
CA ARG A 168 -20.86 16.65 -11.62
C ARG A 168 -19.87 15.74 -12.34
N THR A 169 -19.98 15.67 -13.66
CA THR A 169 -19.21 14.73 -14.51
C THR A 169 -17.69 14.80 -14.39
N ARG A 170 -17.13 15.90 -13.88
CA ARG A 170 -15.68 16.03 -13.61
C ARG A 170 -15.22 15.34 -12.33
N VAL A 171 -16.14 14.99 -11.43
CA VAL A 171 -15.81 14.31 -10.16
C VAL A 171 -15.67 12.82 -10.43
N ARG A 172 -14.53 12.27 -10.04
CA ARG A 172 -14.20 10.85 -10.09
C ARG A 172 -14.55 10.18 -8.77
N LEU A 173 -15.31 9.11 -8.86
CA LEU A 173 -15.66 8.25 -7.74
C LEU A 173 -14.73 7.04 -7.72
N HIS A 174 -14.10 6.83 -6.57
CA HIS A 174 -13.30 5.66 -6.24
C HIS A 174 -14.06 4.88 -5.18
N PHE A 175 -14.42 3.64 -5.49
CA PHE A 175 -15.30 2.82 -4.67
C PHE A 175 -14.59 1.52 -4.27
N SER A 176 -14.63 1.19 -2.98
CA SER A 176 -14.09 -0.06 -2.45
C SER A 176 -15.17 -0.80 -1.68
N VAL A 177 -15.27 -2.11 -1.87
CA VAL A 177 -16.22 -2.98 -1.15
C VAL A 177 -15.55 -4.25 -0.67
N THR A 178 -16.02 -4.78 0.45
CA THR A 178 -15.59 -6.07 0.99
C THR A 178 -16.80 -6.86 1.46
N THR A 179 -16.91 -8.13 1.07
CA THR A 179 -17.94 -9.06 1.58
C THR A 179 -17.29 -10.15 2.39
N PHE A 180 -17.86 -10.48 3.55
CA PHE A 180 -17.37 -11.57 4.41
C PHE A 180 -18.48 -12.53 4.87
N ASN A 181 -19.74 -12.24 4.52
CA ASN A 181 -20.89 -13.09 4.82
C ASN A 181 -22.06 -12.76 3.88
N GLU A 182 -23.17 -13.49 3.99
CA GLU A 182 -24.36 -13.31 3.15
C GLU A 182 -25.00 -11.92 3.29
N GLN A 183 -25.00 -11.35 4.50
CA GLN A 183 -25.61 -10.04 4.78
C GLN A 183 -24.85 -8.92 4.06
N THR A 184 -23.52 -8.93 4.16
CA THR A 184 -22.66 -7.96 3.48
C THR A 184 -22.70 -8.14 1.97
N ALA A 185 -22.78 -9.38 1.47
CA ALA A 185 -22.97 -9.66 0.05
C ALA A 185 -24.26 -9.02 -0.50
N ALA A 186 -25.38 -9.13 0.22
CA ALA A 186 -26.65 -8.51 -0.19
C ALA A 186 -26.59 -6.97 -0.23
N ILE A 187 -25.89 -6.35 0.72
CA ILE A 187 -25.68 -4.89 0.73
C ILE A 187 -24.83 -4.47 -0.47
N VAL A 188 -23.70 -5.15 -0.69
CA VAL A 188 -22.78 -4.86 -1.80
C VAL A 188 -23.46 -5.06 -3.16
N ALA A 189 -24.27 -6.12 -3.33
CA ALA A 189 -25.06 -6.34 -4.55
C ALA A 189 -25.98 -5.16 -4.87
N ARG A 190 -26.65 -4.59 -3.85
CA ARG A 190 -27.47 -3.38 -4.00
C ARG A 190 -26.64 -2.16 -4.37
N GLU A 191 -25.47 -1.97 -3.76
CA GLU A 191 -24.58 -0.86 -4.12
C GLU A 191 -24.08 -0.95 -5.56
N PHE A 192 -23.76 -2.15 -6.03
CA PHE A 192 -23.45 -2.36 -7.44
C PHE A 192 -24.61 -1.94 -8.34
N THR A 193 -25.84 -2.36 -8.01
CA THR A 193 -27.03 -1.92 -8.76
C THR A 193 -27.20 -0.39 -8.76
N ASN A 194 -26.96 0.28 -7.62
CA ASN A 194 -27.08 1.74 -7.52
C ASN A 194 -26.02 2.49 -8.35
N LEU A 195 -24.83 1.91 -8.50
CA LEU A 195 -23.71 2.48 -9.24
C LEU A 195 -23.72 2.15 -10.74
N THR A 196 -24.54 1.17 -11.17
CA THR A 196 -24.72 0.82 -12.58
C THR A 196 -25.05 2.07 -13.42
N GLY A 197 -24.30 2.26 -14.50
CA GLY A 197 -24.44 3.40 -15.41
C GLY A 197 -23.93 4.74 -14.85
N SER A 198 -23.21 4.74 -13.73
CA SER A 198 -22.63 5.96 -13.16
C SER A 198 -21.50 6.50 -14.05
N PRO A 199 -21.59 7.74 -14.55
CA PRO A 199 -20.52 8.35 -15.35
C PRO A 199 -19.32 8.76 -14.49
N ASN A 200 -19.48 8.81 -13.17
CA ASN A 200 -18.44 9.24 -12.23
C ASN A 200 -17.54 8.10 -11.77
N LEU A 201 -17.97 6.84 -11.89
CA LEU A 201 -17.19 5.71 -11.40
C LEU A 201 -15.89 5.58 -12.20
N TYR A 202 -14.76 5.79 -11.53
CA TYR A 202 -13.42 5.79 -12.12
C TYR A 202 -12.56 4.65 -11.60
N SER A 203 -12.73 4.25 -10.34
CA SER A 203 -12.02 3.13 -9.71
C SER A 203 -12.97 2.26 -8.91
N LEU A 204 -12.82 0.95 -9.04
CA LEU A 204 -13.53 -0.07 -8.26
C LEU A 204 -12.54 -1.07 -7.67
N ARG A 205 -12.64 -1.30 -6.35
CA ARG A 205 -12.05 -2.44 -5.65
C ARG A 205 -13.15 -3.31 -5.07
N ALA A 206 -13.16 -4.58 -5.42
CA ALA A 206 -14.17 -5.53 -4.96
C ALA A 206 -13.49 -6.78 -4.36
N ASP A 207 -13.55 -6.89 -3.03
CA ASP A 207 -13.01 -8.02 -2.27
C ASP A 207 -14.19 -8.91 -1.83
N ILE A 208 -14.46 -9.97 -2.57
CA ILE A 208 -15.64 -10.83 -2.40
C ILE A 208 -15.22 -12.18 -1.80
N GLN A 209 -15.49 -12.41 -0.51
CA GLN A 209 -15.36 -13.75 0.05
C GLN A 209 -16.29 -14.74 -0.66
N TYR A 210 -15.72 -15.86 -1.05
CA TYR A 210 -16.43 -16.99 -1.61
C TYR A 210 -17.33 -17.63 -0.55
N ILE A 211 -18.60 -17.71 -0.90
CA ILE A 211 -19.69 -18.40 -0.23
C ILE A 211 -20.26 -19.39 -1.29
N PRO A 212 -21.12 -20.41 -1.00
CA PRO A 212 -21.66 -21.27 -2.05
C PRO A 212 -22.08 -20.52 -3.34
N ALA A 213 -21.67 -21.03 -4.51
CA ALA A 213 -21.65 -20.27 -5.77
C ALA A 213 -23.00 -19.62 -6.14
N LYS A 214 -24.12 -20.29 -5.88
CA LYS A 214 -25.48 -19.73 -6.03
C LYS A 214 -25.64 -18.35 -5.37
N GLN A 215 -24.98 -18.13 -4.25
CA GLN A 215 -25.01 -16.87 -3.51
C GLN A 215 -23.97 -15.87 -4.04
N CYS A 216 -22.76 -16.32 -4.39
CA CYS A 216 -21.76 -15.46 -5.06
C CYS A 216 -22.34 -14.86 -6.35
N ILE A 217 -23.11 -15.64 -7.13
CA ILE A 217 -23.79 -15.17 -8.34
C ILE A 217 -24.73 -14.00 -8.06
N GLN A 218 -25.31 -13.89 -6.87
CA GLN A 218 -26.16 -12.74 -6.49
C GLN A 218 -25.35 -11.44 -6.34
N THR A 219 -24.05 -11.54 -6.13
CA THR A 219 -23.12 -10.41 -6.03
C THR A 219 -22.39 -10.16 -7.35
N THR A 220 -21.93 -11.22 -8.02
CA THR A 220 -21.15 -11.09 -9.25
C THR A 220 -21.99 -10.71 -10.48
N ARG A 221 -23.29 -11.03 -10.51
CA ARG A 221 -24.19 -10.54 -11.57
C ARG A 221 -24.37 -9.02 -11.55
N PRO A 222 -24.73 -8.38 -10.41
CA PRO A 222 -24.72 -6.92 -10.32
C PRO A 222 -23.37 -6.30 -10.62
N LEU A 223 -22.27 -6.93 -10.16
CA LEU A 223 -20.91 -6.48 -10.48
C LEU A 223 -20.67 -6.46 -12.00
N LYS A 224 -20.99 -7.56 -12.70
CA LYS A 224 -20.90 -7.65 -14.17
C LYS A 224 -21.67 -6.50 -14.83
N GLN A 225 -22.92 -6.28 -14.42
CA GLN A 225 -23.76 -5.20 -14.98
C GLN A 225 -23.15 -3.81 -14.75
N LEU A 226 -22.59 -3.56 -13.57
CA LEU A 226 -21.88 -2.33 -13.26
C LEU A 226 -20.67 -2.14 -14.17
N LEU A 227 -19.84 -3.17 -14.32
CA LEU A 227 -18.62 -3.12 -15.14
C LEU A 227 -18.94 -2.84 -16.61
N LEU A 228 -19.99 -3.48 -17.15
CA LEU A 228 -20.41 -3.30 -18.55
C LEU A 228 -21.09 -1.94 -18.80
N SER A 229 -21.59 -1.26 -17.77
CA SER A 229 -22.30 0.03 -17.91
C SER A 229 -21.45 1.25 -17.59
N CYS A 230 -20.40 1.10 -16.78
CA CYS A 230 -19.56 2.21 -16.32
C CYS A 230 -18.38 2.46 -17.25
N LEU A 231 -18.62 3.12 -18.39
CA LEU A 231 -17.62 3.34 -19.45
C LEU A 231 -16.41 4.21 -19.05
N ASN A 232 -16.49 4.97 -17.96
CA ASN A 232 -15.41 5.81 -17.44
C ASN A 232 -14.53 5.09 -16.39
N LEU A 233 -14.85 3.84 -16.05
CA LEU A 233 -14.04 3.03 -15.15
C LEU A 233 -12.68 2.77 -15.78
N ARG A 234 -11.60 3.10 -15.07
CA ARG A 234 -10.20 2.92 -15.53
C ARG A 234 -9.39 2.05 -14.60
N LYS A 235 -9.80 1.86 -13.35
CA LYS A 235 -9.05 1.07 -12.36
C LYS A 235 -9.94 -0.02 -11.78
N LEU A 236 -9.55 -1.27 -11.93
CA LEU A 236 -10.26 -2.43 -11.39
C LEU A 236 -9.33 -3.26 -10.50
N SER A 237 -9.77 -3.50 -9.27
CA SER A 237 -9.20 -4.51 -8.40
C SER A 237 -10.30 -5.50 -8.03
N LEU A 238 -10.07 -6.77 -8.36
CA LEU A 238 -11.04 -7.83 -8.16
C LEU A 238 -10.39 -8.98 -7.43
N ASP A 239 -10.93 -9.30 -6.26
CA ASP A 239 -10.52 -10.40 -5.42
C ASP A 239 -11.76 -11.25 -5.11
N ILE A 240 -11.79 -12.51 -5.53
CA ILE A 240 -12.89 -13.43 -5.21
C ILE A 240 -12.31 -14.63 -4.49
N TYR A 241 -12.22 -14.53 -3.16
CA TYR A 241 -11.30 -15.33 -2.36
C TYR A 241 -11.97 -16.35 -1.46
N ARG A 242 -11.31 -17.49 -1.21
CA ARG A 242 -11.74 -18.40 -0.14
C ARG A 242 -11.39 -17.80 1.22
N GLN A 243 -12.18 -18.13 2.25
CA GLN A 243 -11.87 -17.68 3.60
C GLN A 243 -10.39 -17.97 3.95
N ARG A 244 -9.61 -16.90 4.05
CA ARG A 244 -8.15 -16.95 4.28
C ARG A 244 -7.81 -17.24 5.74
N GLU A 245 -8.76 -16.98 6.64
CA GLU A 245 -8.60 -17.12 8.09
C GLU A 245 -9.39 -18.32 8.63
N GLY A 246 -8.69 -19.23 9.33
CA GLY A 246 -9.28 -20.35 10.07
C GLY A 246 -8.76 -21.74 9.66
N CYS A 247 -8.99 -22.75 10.50
CA CYS A 247 -8.54 -24.14 10.29
C CYS A 247 -9.38 -24.94 9.27
N LEU A 248 -10.39 -24.31 8.65
CA LEU A 248 -11.34 -25.00 7.79
C LEU A 248 -10.91 -24.88 6.31
N ARG A 249 -10.40 -25.99 5.78
CA ARG A 249 -10.20 -26.14 4.33
C ARG A 249 -11.56 -26.43 3.68
N TYR A 250 -12.12 -25.45 2.99
CA TYR A 250 -13.32 -25.66 2.18
C TYR A 250 -13.01 -26.56 0.97
N GLU A 251 -13.90 -27.51 0.66
CA GLU A 251 -13.79 -28.34 -0.55
C GLU A 251 -13.72 -27.49 -1.83
N PRO A 252 -13.07 -27.96 -2.91
CA PRO A 252 -13.01 -27.28 -4.21
C PRO A 252 -14.38 -26.80 -4.69
N CYS A 253 -14.46 -25.57 -5.22
CA CYS A 253 -15.72 -24.99 -5.67
C CYS A 253 -16.22 -25.78 -6.88
N VAL A 254 -17.40 -26.38 -6.78
CA VAL A 254 -17.96 -27.19 -7.88
C VAL A 254 -18.58 -26.33 -8.98
N GLU A 255 -19.04 -25.12 -8.64
CA GLU A 255 -19.88 -24.23 -9.47
C GLU A 255 -19.24 -22.87 -9.76
N TYR A 256 -19.39 -22.39 -11.00
CA TYR A 256 -18.79 -21.15 -11.51
C TYR A 256 -19.37 -19.89 -10.85
N CYS A 257 -18.48 -18.99 -10.42
CA CYS A 257 -18.83 -17.76 -9.73
C CYS A 257 -18.08 -16.51 -10.24
N GLY A 258 -17.43 -16.59 -11.41
CA GLY A 258 -16.84 -15.43 -12.08
C GLY A 258 -17.91 -14.51 -12.70
N LEU A 259 -17.47 -13.52 -13.49
CA LEU A 259 -18.36 -12.59 -14.18
C LEU A 259 -19.14 -13.26 -15.31
N GLY A 260 -18.55 -14.24 -15.99
CA GLY A 260 -19.20 -15.01 -17.04
C GLY A 260 -19.50 -14.15 -18.25
N LEU A 261 -18.51 -13.35 -18.69
CA LEU A 261 -18.64 -12.54 -19.90
C LEU A 261 -18.81 -13.44 -21.13
N VAL A 262 -19.73 -13.10 -22.04
CA VAL A 262 -20.01 -13.86 -23.27
C VAL A 262 -20.51 -12.94 -24.39
N GLY A 263 -20.39 -13.39 -25.64
CA GLY A 263 -20.90 -12.64 -26.80
C GLY A 263 -20.15 -11.31 -26.99
N ASP A 264 -20.89 -10.20 -27.14
CA ASP A 264 -20.35 -8.86 -27.39
C ASP A 264 -20.12 -8.03 -26.11
N GLU A 265 -20.11 -8.68 -24.93
CA GLU A 265 -19.92 -8.01 -23.64
C GLU A 265 -18.46 -7.55 -23.43
N GLN A 266 -18.21 -6.26 -23.64
CA GLN A 266 -16.86 -5.69 -23.51
C GLN A 266 -16.69 -4.90 -22.20
N LEU A 267 -15.62 -5.22 -21.48
CA LEU A 267 -15.16 -4.40 -20.35
C LEU A 267 -14.58 -3.08 -20.86
N PRO A 268 -14.65 -1.99 -20.07
CA PRO A 268 -14.02 -0.73 -20.44
C PRO A 268 -12.50 -0.87 -20.49
N PRO A 269 -11.79 -0.05 -21.29
CA PRO A 269 -10.34 -0.08 -21.37
C PRO A 269 -9.73 0.39 -20.05
N PHE A 270 -9.11 -0.53 -19.32
CA PHE A 270 -8.52 -0.25 -18.01
C PHE A 270 -7.11 0.36 -18.16
N GLU A 271 -6.78 1.28 -17.25
CA GLU A 271 -5.42 1.78 -17.02
C GLU A 271 -4.70 0.98 -15.92
N GLU A 272 -5.45 0.40 -14.98
CA GLU A 272 -4.93 -0.41 -13.87
C GLU A 272 -5.82 -1.61 -13.61
N LEU A 273 -5.21 -2.80 -13.55
CA LEU A 273 -5.90 -4.06 -13.28
C LEU A 273 -5.15 -4.85 -12.20
N VAL A 274 -5.87 -5.21 -11.15
CA VAL A 274 -5.42 -6.09 -10.06
C VAL A 274 -6.38 -7.28 -9.99
N LEU A 275 -5.86 -8.50 -10.14
CA LEU A 275 -6.65 -9.73 -10.13
C LEU A 275 -6.11 -10.68 -9.06
N LEU A 276 -6.90 -10.90 -8.02
CA LEU A 276 -6.55 -11.79 -6.90
C LEU A 276 -7.55 -12.96 -6.88
N GLU A 277 -7.04 -14.20 -6.82
CA GLU A 277 -7.84 -15.45 -6.73
C GLU A 277 -9.02 -15.58 -7.72
N TYR A 278 -9.04 -14.83 -8.84
CA TYR A 278 -10.21 -14.76 -9.70
C TYR A 278 -10.61 -16.13 -10.33
N PRO A 279 -11.89 -16.54 -10.24
CA PRO A 279 -12.36 -17.86 -10.66
C PRO A 279 -12.62 -17.92 -12.19
N TRP A 280 -11.57 -18.12 -12.97
CA TRP A 280 -11.61 -18.16 -14.45
C TRP A 280 -12.52 -19.23 -15.10
N GLY A 281 -12.98 -20.23 -14.35
CA GLY A 281 -13.63 -21.42 -14.90
C GLY A 281 -12.58 -22.39 -15.48
N ARG A 282 -12.43 -23.53 -14.81
CA ARG A 282 -11.58 -24.72 -15.02
C ARG A 282 -10.16 -24.64 -15.62
N ASP A 283 -9.20 -25.15 -14.84
CA ASP A 283 -8.24 -26.17 -15.32
C ASP A 283 -8.02 -27.23 -14.22
N GLY A 284 -8.48 -28.47 -14.47
CA GLY A 284 -8.39 -29.60 -13.53
C GLY A 284 -7.00 -30.22 -13.40
N SER A 285 -6.05 -29.78 -14.22
CA SER A 285 -4.64 -30.21 -14.17
C SER A 285 -3.77 -29.30 -13.31
N SER A 286 -4.27 -28.11 -13.01
CA SER A 286 -3.48 -27.02 -12.46
C SER A 286 -3.39 -27.03 -10.95
N GLY A 287 -3.83 -28.04 -10.21
CA GLY A 287 -3.78 -28.09 -8.73
C GLY A 287 -4.46 -26.94 -7.97
N PHE A 288 -4.92 -25.88 -8.66
CA PHE A 288 -5.74 -24.81 -8.12
C PHE A 288 -6.96 -25.49 -7.50
N PRO A 289 -7.37 -25.18 -6.26
CA PRO A 289 -8.63 -25.66 -5.69
C PRO A 289 -9.87 -25.14 -6.44
N TRP A 290 -9.66 -24.42 -7.55
CA TRP A 290 -10.62 -23.72 -8.38
C TRP A 290 -10.87 -24.43 -9.71
N GLY A 291 -10.92 -25.77 -9.69
CA GLY A 291 -11.41 -26.59 -10.80
C GLY A 291 -12.91 -26.41 -11.04
N VAL A 292 -13.35 -25.16 -11.20
CA VAL A 292 -14.75 -24.80 -11.25
C VAL A 292 -15.32 -25.15 -12.61
N LYS A 293 -16.26 -26.10 -12.65
CA LYS A 293 -16.97 -26.45 -13.88
C LYS A 293 -17.99 -25.35 -14.20
N GLY A 294 -18.16 -25.04 -15.49
CA GLY A 294 -19.34 -24.31 -15.94
C GLY A 294 -19.16 -22.82 -16.20
N TYR A 295 -18.04 -22.38 -16.78
CA TYR A 295 -18.04 -21.11 -17.51
C TYR A 295 -19.15 -21.16 -18.59
N PRO A 296 -20.04 -20.17 -18.69
CA PRO A 296 -21.21 -20.21 -19.58
C PRO A 296 -20.90 -20.01 -21.08
N GLY A 297 -19.62 -19.83 -21.46
CA GLY A 297 -19.21 -19.71 -22.85
C GLY A 297 -19.23 -21.04 -23.61
N LYS A 298 -18.53 -21.10 -24.77
CA LYS A 298 -18.52 -22.32 -25.59
C LYS A 298 -17.91 -23.49 -24.80
N LYS A 299 -18.32 -24.71 -25.17
CA LYS A 299 -18.16 -25.95 -24.38
C LYS A 299 -16.72 -26.30 -23.94
N ASP A 300 -15.69 -25.65 -24.46
CA ASP A 300 -14.27 -25.88 -24.14
C ASP A 300 -13.46 -24.58 -23.91
N GLU A 301 -14.10 -23.41 -23.92
CA GLU A 301 -13.46 -22.12 -23.63
C GLU A 301 -13.43 -21.87 -22.12
N VAL A 302 -12.41 -21.17 -21.63
CA VAL A 302 -12.37 -20.60 -20.27
C VAL A 302 -12.58 -19.09 -20.35
N GLU A 303 -13.05 -18.45 -19.28
CA GLU A 303 -13.32 -17.00 -19.31
C GLU A 303 -12.05 -16.19 -19.63
N GLN A 304 -10.90 -16.72 -19.24
CA GLN A 304 -9.60 -16.15 -19.55
C GLN A 304 -9.37 -16.00 -21.08
N ASP A 305 -9.84 -16.94 -21.88
CA ASP A 305 -9.74 -16.89 -23.34
C ASP A 305 -10.56 -15.73 -23.90
N TYR A 306 -11.76 -15.53 -23.32
CA TYR A 306 -12.66 -14.45 -23.67
C TYR A 306 -12.03 -13.09 -23.37
N TRP A 307 -11.52 -12.90 -22.14
CA TRP A 307 -10.87 -11.66 -21.73
C TRP A 307 -9.68 -11.32 -22.65
N ALA A 308 -8.84 -12.31 -22.97
CA ALA A 308 -7.67 -12.10 -23.82
C ALA A 308 -8.02 -11.66 -25.25
N SER A 309 -9.19 -12.05 -25.77
CA SER A 309 -9.61 -11.83 -27.15
C SER A 309 -10.58 -10.66 -27.34
N HIS A 310 -11.34 -10.27 -26.31
CA HIS A 310 -12.41 -9.28 -26.43
C HIS A 310 -12.17 -7.98 -25.65
N CYS A 311 -11.27 -7.98 -24.67
CA CYS A 311 -10.95 -6.77 -23.91
C CYS A 311 -9.85 -5.96 -24.60
N ASP A 312 -9.92 -4.64 -24.50
CA ASP A 312 -8.86 -3.73 -24.95
C ASP A 312 -7.80 -3.54 -23.85
N TRP A 313 -6.59 -4.03 -24.14
CA TRP A 313 -5.42 -3.99 -23.25
C TRP A 313 -4.46 -2.84 -23.55
N SER A 314 -4.69 -2.09 -24.63
CA SER A 314 -3.74 -1.09 -25.14
C SER A 314 -3.50 0.08 -24.20
N HIS A 315 -4.49 0.38 -23.34
CA HIS A 315 -4.43 1.46 -22.35
C HIS A 315 -3.85 1.05 -21.00
N LEU A 316 -3.60 -0.25 -20.78
CA LEU A 316 -3.20 -0.76 -19.48
C LEU A 316 -1.79 -0.32 -19.12
N ARG A 317 -1.66 0.42 -18.01
CA ARG A 317 -0.39 0.95 -17.49
C ARG A 317 0.15 0.14 -16.33
N ARG A 318 -0.74 -0.48 -15.54
CA ARG A 318 -0.38 -1.30 -14.38
C ARG A 318 -1.15 -2.61 -14.36
N LEU A 319 -0.41 -3.71 -14.22
CA LEU A 319 -0.96 -5.06 -14.11
C LEU A 319 -0.42 -5.75 -12.86
N VAL A 320 -1.31 -6.22 -11.98
CA VAL A 320 -0.95 -6.84 -10.70
C VAL A 320 -1.60 -8.22 -10.59
N GLU A 321 -0.78 -9.20 -10.22
CA GLU A 321 -1.12 -10.62 -10.04
C GLU A 321 -1.90 -11.25 -11.21
N PRO A 322 -1.51 -11.01 -12.48
CA PRO A 322 -2.17 -11.72 -13.57
C PRO A 322 -1.87 -13.21 -13.48
N LYS A 323 -2.86 -14.04 -13.80
CA LYS A 323 -2.60 -15.44 -14.11
C LYS A 323 -1.59 -15.51 -15.26
N GLY A 324 -0.52 -16.29 -15.12
CA GLY A 324 0.61 -16.30 -16.06
C GLY A 324 0.17 -16.57 -17.51
N SER A 325 -0.74 -17.53 -17.69
CA SER A 325 -1.35 -17.82 -18.99
C SER A 325 -2.20 -16.68 -19.59
N LEU A 326 -2.79 -15.78 -18.79
CA LEU A 326 -3.51 -14.60 -19.31
C LEU A 326 -2.48 -13.59 -19.78
N ALA A 327 -1.52 -13.26 -18.92
CA ALA A 327 -0.44 -12.32 -19.21
C ALA A 327 0.25 -12.68 -20.53
N HIS A 328 0.61 -13.94 -20.71
CA HIS A 328 1.21 -14.45 -21.95
C HIS A 328 0.39 -14.14 -23.20
N ARG A 329 -0.95 -14.32 -23.16
CA ARG A 329 -1.83 -14.13 -24.32
C ARG A 329 -2.06 -12.67 -24.67
N ILE A 330 -2.09 -11.80 -23.66
CA ILE A 330 -2.30 -10.36 -23.86
C ILE A 330 -1.00 -9.58 -24.08
N ALA A 331 0.16 -10.22 -23.95
CA ALA A 331 1.49 -9.60 -23.98
C ALA A 331 1.68 -8.59 -25.12
N GLN A 332 1.34 -8.98 -26.35
CA GLN A 332 1.54 -8.14 -27.55
C GLN A 332 0.59 -6.92 -27.60
N GLN A 333 -0.50 -6.94 -26.84
CA GLN A 333 -1.49 -5.86 -26.82
C GLN A 333 -1.12 -4.76 -25.80
N LEU A 334 -0.18 -5.02 -24.89
CA LEU A 334 0.17 -4.17 -23.76
C LEU A 334 1.19 -3.07 -24.13
N THR A 335 0.77 -2.15 -24.98
CA THR A 335 1.62 -1.08 -25.55
C THR A 335 1.87 0.08 -24.58
N ALA A 336 0.97 0.33 -23.61
CA ALA A 336 1.10 1.39 -22.61
C ALA A 336 1.62 0.93 -21.23
N LEU A 337 1.99 -0.34 -21.09
CA LEU A 337 2.35 -0.91 -19.79
C LEU A 337 3.64 -0.29 -19.23
N HIS A 338 3.62 0.03 -17.93
CA HIS A 338 4.74 0.65 -17.22
C HIS A 338 5.07 -0.11 -15.93
N GLU A 339 4.08 -0.73 -15.29
CA GLU A 339 4.24 -1.40 -14.01
C GLU A 339 3.65 -2.81 -14.07
N VAL A 340 4.43 -3.78 -13.61
CA VAL A 340 4.00 -5.16 -13.47
C VAL A 340 4.33 -5.66 -12.08
N ASP A 341 3.36 -6.32 -11.44
CA ASP A 341 3.54 -7.08 -10.22
C ASP A 341 3.04 -8.52 -10.45
N LEU A 342 3.95 -9.48 -10.39
CA LEU A 342 3.69 -10.91 -10.58
C LEU A 342 3.74 -11.68 -9.26
N CYS A 343 3.84 -11.00 -8.11
CA CYS A 343 3.93 -11.64 -6.80
C CYS A 343 2.55 -11.90 -6.22
N SER A 344 2.24 -13.16 -5.94
CA SER A 344 1.05 -13.53 -5.16
C SER A 344 1.16 -12.97 -3.75
N THR A 345 0.25 -12.07 -3.38
CA THR A 345 0.12 -11.52 -2.01
C THR A 345 -0.42 -12.53 -1.00
N HIS A 346 -0.80 -13.74 -1.45
CA HIS A 346 -1.33 -14.78 -0.57
C HIS A 346 -0.34 -15.92 -0.38
N GLU A 347 -0.27 -16.37 0.88
CA GLU A 347 0.65 -17.36 1.48
C GLU A 347 0.59 -18.77 0.88
N PHE A 348 -0.09 -18.93 -0.24
CA PHE A 348 -0.20 -20.19 -0.97
C PHE A 348 0.55 -20.04 -2.29
N PRO A 349 1.88 -20.25 -2.28
CA PRO A 349 2.70 -20.19 -3.48
C PRO A 349 2.54 -21.50 -4.23
N THR A 350 1.36 -21.74 -4.77
CA THR A 350 1.24 -22.63 -5.92
C THR A 350 1.09 -21.75 -7.15
N ILE A 351 2.10 -20.92 -7.41
CA ILE A 351 2.41 -20.55 -8.79
C ILE A 351 2.89 -21.85 -9.43
N TYR A 352 2.05 -22.45 -10.27
CA TYR A 352 2.41 -23.68 -10.95
C TYR A 352 3.58 -23.41 -11.89
N LYS A 353 4.50 -24.38 -12.03
CA LYS A 353 5.66 -24.28 -12.96
C LYS A 353 5.26 -23.89 -14.40
N HIS A 354 4.03 -24.17 -14.81
CA HIS A 354 3.48 -23.73 -16.09
C HIS A 354 3.23 -22.22 -16.16
N ASP A 355 2.73 -21.60 -15.08
CA ASP A 355 2.55 -20.15 -15.00
C ASP A 355 3.89 -19.42 -14.90
N GLU A 356 4.89 -20.02 -14.26
CA GLU A 356 6.26 -19.48 -14.18
C GLU A 356 6.88 -19.27 -15.58
N ARG A 357 6.83 -20.29 -16.46
CA ARG A 357 7.31 -20.15 -17.86
C ARG A 357 6.52 -19.12 -18.65
N ALA A 358 5.21 -19.05 -18.43
CA ALA A 358 4.35 -18.07 -19.10
C ALA A 358 4.70 -16.64 -18.66
N MET A 359 5.02 -16.43 -17.38
CA MET A 359 5.48 -15.16 -16.83
C MET A 359 6.85 -14.73 -17.38
N ILE A 360 7.79 -15.66 -17.50
CA ILE A 360 9.10 -15.40 -18.14
C ILE A 360 8.90 -14.92 -19.57
N HIS A 361 8.18 -15.70 -20.38
CA HIS A 361 7.89 -15.35 -21.77
C HIS A 361 7.14 -14.01 -21.87
N PHE A 362 6.22 -13.74 -20.94
CA PHE A 362 5.52 -12.45 -20.89
C PHE A 362 6.50 -11.27 -20.78
N LEU A 363 7.43 -11.29 -19.83
CA LEU A 363 8.43 -10.21 -19.66
C LEU A 363 9.36 -10.06 -20.87
N GLU A 364 9.64 -11.17 -21.56
CA GLU A 364 10.45 -11.18 -22.79
C GLU A 364 9.71 -10.58 -24.00
N THR A 365 8.37 -10.68 -24.03
CA THR A 365 7.60 -10.41 -25.25
C THR A 365 6.75 -9.14 -25.22
N ILE A 366 6.48 -8.56 -24.04
CA ILE A 366 5.74 -7.28 -23.98
C ILE A 366 6.45 -6.19 -24.81
N PRO A 367 5.72 -5.39 -25.61
CA PRO A 367 6.34 -4.40 -26.50
C PRO A 367 6.85 -3.16 -25.75
N SER A 368 6.27 -2.88 -24.58
CA SER A 368 6.61 -1.73 -23.74
C SER A 368 7.83 -2.00 -22.85
N MET A 369 8.57 -0.93 -22.55
CA MET A 369 9.64 -0.93 -21.55
C MET A 369 9.04 -0.53 -20.19
N LEU A 370 9.31 -1.35 -19.17
CA LEU A 370 8.73 -1.17 -17.83
C LEU A 370 9.54 -0.18 -16.97
N ASP A 371 8.83 0.59 -16.14
CA ASP A 371 9.37 1.46 -15.09
C ASP A 371 9.49 0.72 -13.74
N SER A 372 8.58 -0.22 -13.46
CA SER A 372 8.56 -1.02 -12.23
C SER A 372 8.26 -2.49 -12.49
N ILE A 373 9.05 -3.38 -11.88
CA ILE A 373 8.85 -4.84 -11.92
C ILE A 373 8.89 -5.38 -10.50
N THR A 374 7.83 -6.09 -10.11
CA THR A 374 7.79 -6.91 -8.90
C THR A 374 7.59 -8.36 -9.33
N VAL A 375 8.53 -9.24 -9.00
CA VAL A 375 8.52 -10.64 -9.42
C VAL A 375 8.94 -11.56 -8.27
N PRO A 376 8.39 -12.79 -8.21
CA PRO A 376 8.97 -13.80 -7.38
C PRO A 376 10.41 -14.04 -7.85
N ASN A 377 11.33 -14.19 -6.91
CA ASN A 377 12.68 -14.60 -7.22
C ASN A 377 12.67 -16.10 -7.54
N PHE A 378 12.35 -16.42 -8.77
CA PHE A 378 12.39 -17.77 -9.26
C PHE A 378 13.84 -18.17 -9.49
N ALA A 379 14.26 -19.33 -8.96
CA ALA A 379 15.55 -19.91 -9.36
C ALA A 379 15.64 -20.15 -10.89
N SER A 380 14.50 -20.20 -11.60
CA SER A 380 14.42 -20.37 -13.05
C SER A 380 14.34 -19.06 -13.85
N LEU A 381 14.03 -17.93 -13.23
CA LEU A 381 13.99 -16.64 -13.91
C LEU A 381 15.43 -16.17 -14.07
N SER A 382 15.99 -16.38 -15.26
CA SER A 382 17.25 -15.73 -15.63
C SER A 382 17.12 -14.21 -15.51
N THR A 383 18.23 -13.48 -15.39
CA THR A 383 18.23 -12.01 -15.31
C THR A 383 17.82 -11.34 -16.62
N THR A 384 17.94 -12.05 -17.75
CA THR A 384 17.71 -11.55 -19.12
C THR A 384 16.35 -10.88 -19.35
N PRO A 385 15.19 -11.47 -18.95
CA PRO A 385 13.88 -10.85 -19.15
C PRO A 385 13.73 -9.53 -18.39
N ILE A 386 14.42 -9.37 -17.25
CA ILE A 386 14.44 -8.14 -16.45
C ILE A 386 15.36 -7.10 -17.11
N ILE A 387 16.60 -7.51 -17.44
CA ILE A 387 17.62 -6.63 -18.03
C ILE A 387 17.17 -5.99 -19.34
N ARG A 388 16.32 -6.68 -20.12
CA ARG A 388 15.66 -6.11 -21.31
C ARG A 388 15.03 -4.73 -21.05
N HIS A 389 14.49 -4.51 -19.85
CA HIS A 389 13.83 -3.27 -19.43
C HIS A 389 14.80 -2.22 -18.86
N GLY A 390 16.10 -2.53 -18.73
CA GLY A 390 17.08 -1.72 -18.01
C GLY A 390 17.29 -0.29 -18.51
N SER A 391 16.92 -0.01 -19.76
CA SER A 391 16.95 1.36 -20.31
C SER A 391 15.92 2.31 -19.66
N ARG A 392 14.90 1.76 -18.99
CA ARG A 392 13.79 2.51 -18.38
C ARG A 392 13.52 2.10 -16.93
N LEU A 393 13.79 0.85 -16.54
CA LEU A 393 13.46 0.31 -15.23
C LEU A 393 14.07 1.13 -14.08
N ARG A 394 13.21 1.60 -13.17
CA ARG A 394 13.57 2.39 -11.99
C ARG A 394 13.34 1.65 -10.69
N SER A 395 12.41 0.70 -10.66
CA SER A 395 12.05 -0.06 -9.47
C SER A 395 12.04 -1.56 -9.76
N LEU A 396 12.77 -2.32 -8.94
CA LEU A 396 12.80 -3.78 -8.99
C LEU A 396 12.60 -4.36 -7.60
N GLU A 397 11.60 -5.23 -7.46
CA GLU A 397 11.37 -6.03 -6.26
C GLU A 397 11.42 -7.52 -6.59
N LEU A 398 12.37 -8.23 -5.96
CA LEU A 398 12.55 -9.67 -6.05
C LEU A 398 12.06 -10.30 -4.74
N VAL A 399 10.89 -10.94 -4.79
CA VAL A 399 10.23 -11.51 -3.60
C VAL A 399 10.55 -12.99 -3.48
N CYS A 400 11.03 -13.43 -2.32
CA CYS A 400 11.20 -14.86 -2.06
C CYS A 400 9.84 -15.47 -1.70
N PRO A 401 9.28 -16.41 -2.49
CA PRO A 401 8.07 -17.11 -2.10
C PRO A 401 8.39 -17.98 -0.86
N VAL A 402 7.70 -17.74 0.26
CA VAL A 402 7.86 -18.59 1.46
C VAL A 402 6.99 -19.83 1.26
N PRO A 403 7.55 -21.05 1.08
CA PRO A 403 6.72 -22.23 0.85
C PRO A 403 6.04 -22.66 2.16
N TYR A 404 4.73 -22.85 2.11
CA TYR A 404 3.90 -23.47 3.17
C TYR A 404 4.22 -24.97 3.40
N CYS A 405 5.42 -25.44 3.04
CA CYS A 405 5.76 -26.85 3.17
C CYS A 405 6.17 -27.17 4.62
N PRO A 406 5.75 -28.31 5.19
CA PRO A 406 6.29 -28.78 6.46
C PRO A 406 7.70 -29.33 6.26
N GLY A 407 8.68 -28.83 7.01
CA GLY A 407 10.07 -29.29 7.04
C GLY A 407 11.03 -28.17 7.44
N PRO A 408 12.33 -28.47 7.58
CA PRO A 408 13.23 -27.63 8.35
C PRO A 408 13.36 -26.21 7.75
N PRO A 409 13.16 -25.15 8.56
CA PRO A 409 13.04 -23.77 8.08
C PRO A 409 14.34 -23.21 7.48
N GLU A 410 15.50 -23.73 7.86
CA GLU A 410 16.80 -23.15 7.50
C GLU A 410 17.22 -23.38 6.04
N SER A 411 16.75 -24.45 5.39
CA SER A 411 17.20 -24.80 4.02
C SER A 411 16.32 -24.22 2.90
N ARG A 412 15.27 -23.46 3.23
CA ARG A 412 14.18 -23.14 2.28
C ARG A 412 14.12 -21.68 1.86
N TRP A 413 14.65 -20.77 2.68
CA TRP A 413 14.77 -19.36 2.33
C TRP A 413 15.88 -19.11 1.32
N THR A 414 16.95 -19.91 1.36
CA THR A 414 18.15 -19.71 0.52
C THR A 414 17.92 -20.05 -0.96
N GLU A 415 16.96 -20.92 -1.28
CA GLU A 415 16.65 -21.31 -2.66
C GLU A 415 15.99 -20.17 -3.47
N GLY A 416 15.39 -19.19 -2.78
CA GLY A 416 14.73 -18.02 -3.40
C GLY A 416 15.50 -16.72 -3.22
N ILE A 417 16.82 -16.76 -2.98
CA ILE A 417 17.68 -15.56 -2.86
C ILE A 417 18.52 -15.39 -4.12
N ALA A 418 18.63 -14.15 -4.60
CA ALA A 418 19.36 -13.86 -5.83
C ALA A 418 20.86 -14.11 -5.59
N GLY A 419 21.44 -15.02 -6.38
CA GLY A 419 22.87 -15.32 -6.29
C GLY A 419 23.74 -14.12 -6.68
N ILE A 420 25.00 -14.12 -6.23
CA ILE A 420 26.00 -13.08 -6.52
C ILE A 420 26.11 -12.80 -8.03
N GLN A 421 26.13 -13.85 -8.85
CA GLN A 421 26.21 -13.70 -10.30
C GLN A 421 24.99 -12.96 -10.86
N ALA A 422 23.77 -13.37 -10.48
CA ALA A 422 22.55 -12.74 -10.93
C ALA A 422 22.46 -11.26 -10.50
N LEU A 423 22.86 -10.94 -9.26
CA LEU A 423 22.89 -9.55 -8.80
C LEU A 423 23.93 -8.71 -9.54
N THR A 424 25.07 -9.29 -9.92
CA THR A 424 26.09 -8.63 -10.74
C THR A 424 25.56 -8.32 -12.13
N GLU A 425 24.90 -9.30 -12.77
CA GLU A 425 24.26 -9.12 -14.07
C GLU A 425 23.15 -8.05 -14.02
N LEU A 426 22.34 -8.03 -12.95
CA LEU A 426 21.31 -7.00 -12.75
C LEU A 426 21.93 -5.62 -12.53
N ARG A 427 23.02 -5.51 -11.77
CA ARG A 427 23.75 -4.24 -11.59
C ARG A 427 24.22 -3.67 -12.93
N ASP A 428 24.82 -4.53 -13.74
CA ASP A 428 25.40 -4.12 -15.02
C ASP A 428 24.31 -3.87 -16.09
N GLY A 429 23.20 -4.60 -16.01
CA GLY A 429 22.08 -4.50 -16.94
C GLY A 429 21.03 -3.43 -16.63
N LEU A 430 21.01 -2.87 -15.41
CA LEU A 430 19.96 -1.93 -14.95
C LEU A 430 20.53 -0.54 -14.58
N PRO A 431 21.03 0.25 -15.55
CA PRO A 431 21.73 1.50 -15.30
C PRO A 431 20.84 2.63 -14.74
N ARG A 432 19.50 2.48 -14.80
CA ARG A 432 18.53 3.48 -14.32
C ARG A 432 17.82 3.08 -13.02
N LEU A 433 18.22 1.97 -12.39
CA LEU A 433 17.56 1.49 -11.19
C LEU A 433 17.74 2.48 -10.02
N GLU A 434 16.63 2.95 -9.46
CA GLU A 434 16.57 3.88 -8.33
C GLU A 434 16.12 3.16 -7.04
N HIS A 435 15.33 2.10 -7.17
CA HIS A 435 14.75 1.34 -6.05
C HIS A 435 14.99 -0.17 -6.24
N LEU A 436 15.57 -0.81 -5.22
CA LEU A 436 15.81 -2.25 -5.20
C LEU A 436 15.26 -2.86 -3.90
N SER A 437 14.44 -3.90 -4.02
CA SER A 437 13.96 -4.72 -2.89
C SER A 437 14.37 -6.17 -3.13
N ILE A 438 15.19 -6.74 -2.23
CA ILE A 438 15.66 -8.14 -2.33
C ILE A 438 15.65 -8.80 -0.96
N HIS A 439 15.70 -10.13 -0.95
CA HIS A 439 15.99 -10.90 0.26
C HIS A 439 17.50 -11.01 0.46
N LEU A 440 17.96 -10.81 1.69
CA LEU A 440 19.37 -10.90 2.07
C LEU A 440 19.59 -12.14 2.94
N ALA A 441 20.46 -13.05 2.48
CA ALA A 441 20.89 -14.19 3.27
C ALA A 441 21.86 -13.74 4.38
N ALA A 442 21.78 -14.38 5.53
CA ALA A 442 22.85 -14.33 6.52
C ALA A 442 24.07 -15.12 6.01
N ASP A 443 25.27 -14.60 6.26
CA ASP A 443 26.53 -15.30 6.04
C ASP A 443 27.09 -15.74 7.40
N GLY A 444 26.71 -16.95 7.81
CA GLY A 444 26.93 -17.42 9.18
C GLY A 444 26.19 -16.53 10.19
N ASN A 445 26.94 -15.82 11.03
CA ASN A 445 26.42 -14.93 12.08
C ASN A 445 26.46 -13.44 11.68
N ASP A 446 26.74 -13.12 10.41
CA ASP A 446 26.89 -11.74 9.94
C ASP A 446 26.13 -11.49 8.63
N TRP A 447 26.14 -10.24 8.17
CA TRP A 447 25.57 -9.81 6.91
C TRP A 447 26.40 -10.29 5.72
N SER A 448 25.75 -10.61 4.60
CA SER A 448 26.44 -10.95 3.35
C SER A 448 27.08 -9.71 2.70
N TYR A 449 28.28 -9.35 3.16
CA TYR A 449 29.06 -8.23 2.59
C TYR A 449 29.32 -8.34 1.08
N PRO A 450 29.56 -9.52 0.48
CA PRO A 450 29.67 -9.64 -0.98
C PRO A 450 28.40 -9.16 -1.71
N THR A 451 27.21 -9.43 -1.16
CA THR A 451 25.95 -8.95 -1.72
C THR A 451 25.84 -7.42 -1.57
N LEU A 452 26.21 -6.89 -0.40
CA LEU A 452 26.19 -5.45 -0.13
C LEU A 452 27.12 -4.67 -1.05
N ASP A 453 28.31 -5.20 -1.36
CA ASP A 453 29.28 -4.59 -2.28
C ASP A 453 28.71 -4.47 -3.70
N ILE A 454 27.99 -5.50 -4.17
CA ILE A 454 27.34 -5.47 -5.49
C ILE A 454 26.22 -4.43 -5.51
N VAL A 455 25.39 -4.39 -4.46
CA VAL A 455 24.29 -3.43 -4.33
C VAL A 455 24.81 -1.99 -4.24
N ALA A 456 25.90 -1.75 -3.54
CA ALA A 456 26.57 -0.45 -3.48
C ALA A 456 27.07 0.03 -4.86
N GLY A 457 27.38 -0.90 -5.77
CA GLY A 457 27.88 -0.62 -7.10
C GLY A 457 26.83 -0.16 -8.13
N PHE A 458 25.53 -0.15 -7.80
CA PHE A 458 24.51 0.35 -8.72
C PHE A 458 24.63 1.87 -8.92
N PRO A 459 24.65 2.37 -10.17
CA PRO A 459 25.04 3.76 -10.47
C PRO A 459 23.97 4.82 -10.13
N ARG A 460 22.71 4.43 -9.92
CA ARG A 460 21.60 5.36 -9.66
C ARG A 460 20.73 4.97 -8.48
N LEU A 461 21.15 3.97 -7.72
CA LEU A 461 20.34 3.40 -6.66
C LEU A 461 20.18 4.42 -5.53
N ARG A 462 18.95 4.81 -5.24
CA ARG A 462 18.59 5.79 -4.21
C ARG A 462 18.03 5.14 -2.97
N SER A 463 17.32 4.02 -3.12
CA SER A 463 16.68 3.33 -2.01
C SER A 463 16.83 1.83 -2.14
N VAL A 464 17.18 1.18 -1.03
CA VAL A 464 17.27 -0.28 -0.93
C VAL A 464 16.38 -0.78 0.20
N LYS A 465 15.67 -1.89 -0.05
CA LYS A 465 14.93 -2.65 0.96
C LYS A 465 15.53 -4.06 1.02
N PHE A 466 16.01 -4.45 2.19
CA PHE A 466 16.44 -5.83 2.45
C PHE A 466 15.42 -6.52 3.34
N ASN A 467 14.89 -7.63 2.85
CA ASN A 467 14.06 -8.54 3.63
C ASN A 467 14.93 -9.68 4.15
N THR A 468 14.91 -9.91 5.46
CA THR A 468 15.71 -10.92 6.12
C THR A 468 14.78 -11.88 6.85
N ALA A 469 15.07 -13.17 6.82
CA ALA A 469 14.33 -14.13 7.62
C ALA A 469 14.59 -13.86 9.11
N LEU A 470 13.53 -13.73 9.89
CA LEU A 470 13.64 -13.89 11.34
C LEU A 470 13.88 -15.37 11.60
N ALA A 471 15.09 -15.75 12.03
CA ALA A 471 15.40 -17.14 12.31
C ALA A 471 14.41 -17.69 13.35
N VAL A 472 13.57 -18.65 12.95
CA VAL A 472 12.66 -19.33 13.88
C VAL A 472 13.55 -20.15 14.81
N PRO A 473 13.51 -19.91 16.12
CA PRO A 473 14.35 -20.65 17.04
C PRO A 473 14.01 -22.14 16.94
N ARG A 474 15.02 -23.01 16.79
CA ARG A 474 14.83 -24.46 16.92
C ARG A 474 14.33 -24.76 18.34
N SER A 475 13.68 -25.90 18.56
CA SER A 475 13.09 -26.27 19.87
C SER A 475 14.08 -26.24 21.06
N ASP A 476 15.38 -26.17 20.79
CA ASP A 476 16.51 -26.12 21.72
C ASP A 476 17.22 -24.75 21.83
N VAL A 477 16.85 -23.76 21.02
CA VAL A 477 17.45 -22.40 21.03
C VAL A 477 16.34 -21.38 21.27
N ASP A 478 16.48 -20.49 22.25
CA ASP A 478 15.38 -19.59 22.67
C ASP A 478 15.39 -18.23 21.91
N ALA A 479 16.49 -17.86 21.24
CA ALA A 479 16.64 -16.59 20.53
C ALA A 479 17.07 -16.79 19.05
N PRO A 480 16.56 -15.98 18.11
CA PRO A 480 17.01 -16.00 16.70
C PRO A 480 18.52 -15.76 16.60
N ALA A 481 19.18 -16.42 15.64
CA ALA A 481 20.60 -16.20 15.38
C ALA A 481 20.85 -14.81 14.72
N PRO A 482 22.03 -14.20 14.94
CA PRO A 482 22.45 -12.99 14.21
C PRO A 482 22.65 -13.28 12.71
N PRO A 483 22.70 -12.25 11.84
CA PRO A 483 22.67 -10.81 12.17
C PRO A 483 21.26 -10.30 12.51
N HIS A 484 21.19 -9.32 13.43
CA HIS A 484 19.92 -8.74 13.87
C HIS A 484 19.60 -7.41 13.17
N VAL A 485 18.32 -7.23 12.83
CA VAL A 485 17.80 -5.95 12.35
C VAL A 485 17.60 -5.01 13.55
N THR A 486 18.48 -4.02 13.69
CA THR A 486 18.47 -3.01 14.75
C THR A 486 18.72 -1.62 14.17
N ALA A 487 18.50 -0.58 14.97
CA ALA A 487 18.83 0.78 14.60
C ALA A 487 20.32 0.95 14.26
N ALA A 488 21.20 0.31 15.04
CA ALA A 488 22.63 0.35 14.83
C ALA A 488 23.07 -0.41 13.56
N SER A 489 22.50 -1.59 13.29
CA SER A 489 22.84 -2.34 12.08
C SER A 489 22.36 -1.64 10.82
N ALA A 490 21.17 -1.03 10.82
CA ALA A 490 20.69 -0.21 9.69
C ALA A 490 21.59 0.99 9.39
N GLU A 491 22.08 1.68 10.42
CA GLU A 491 23.01 2.79 10.24
C GLU A 491 24.37 2.30 9.70
N SER A 492 24.93 1.26 10.31
CA SER A 492 26.22 0.67 9.91
C SER A 492 26.20 0.19 8.46
N LEU A 493 25.15 -0.51 8.05
CA LEU A 493 25.02 -1.06 6.70
C LEU A 493 24.84 0.03 5.63
N LEU A 494 24.04 1.06 5.91
CA LEU A 494 23.89 2.17 4.97
C LEU A 494 25.22 2.94 4.81
N ARG A 495 25.98 3.10 5.90
CA ARG A 495 27.34 3.69 5.86
C ARG A 495 28.29 2.84 5.03
N TYR A 496 28.35 1.55 5.32
CA TYR A 496 29.18 0.58 4.60
C TYR A 496 28.95 0.64 3.08
N MET A 497 27.68 0.62 2.65
CA MET A 497 27.34 0.67 1.22
C MET A 497 27.67 2.02 0.57
N ARG A 498 27.48 3.15 1.29
CA ARG A 498 27.82 4.47 0.75
C ARG A 498 29.32 4.65 0.57
N GLU A 499 30.14 4.15 1.49
CA GLU A 499 31.61 4.18 1.40
C GLU A 499 32.16 3.36 0.22
N ARG A 500 31.39 2.39 -0.26
CA ARG A 500 31.74 1.51 -1.39
C ARG A 500 30.98 1.85 -2.67
N SER A 501 30.25 2.97 -2.68
CA SER A 501 29.56 3.39 -3.88
C SER A 501 30.55 3.71 -4.99
N THR A 502 30.21 3.32 -6.21
CA THR A 502 30.96 3.68 -7.42
C THR A 502 30.68 5.11 -7.88
N THR A 503 29.83 5.85 -7.17
CA THR A 503 29.38 7.22 -7.52
C THR A 503 29.82 8.24 -6.48
N GLU A 504 30.29 9.39 -6.96
CA GLU A 504 30.62 10.55 -6.12
C GLU A 504 29.76 11.76 -6.52
N PRO A 505 28.87 12.26 -5.64
CA PRO A 505 28.53 11.72 -4.31
C PRO A 505 27.71 10.41 -4.40
N PRO A 506 27.72 9.56 -3.33
CA PRO A 506 26.95 8.32 -3.32
C PRO A 506 25.45 8.56 -3.53
N SER A 507 24.86 7.88 -4.52
CA SER A 507 23.45 8.02 -4.87
C SER A 507 22.48 7.47 -3.81
N LEU A 508 22.95 6.50 -3.00
CA LEU A 508 22.11 5.76 -2.05
C LEU A 508 21.72 6.64 -0.86
N GLN A 509 20.44 6.99 -0.76
CA GLN A 509 19.90 7.90 0.26
C GLN A 509 19.12 7.19 1.35
N ARG A 510 18.62 5.97 1.10
CA ARG A 510 17.70 5.28 2.01
C ARG A 510 17.94 3.77 2.04
N LEU A 511 17.97 3.21 3.24
CA LEU A 511 17.96 1.79 3.52
C LEU A 511 16.74 1.43 4.38
N HIS A 512 16.01 0.39 3.99
CA HIS A 512 14.95 -0.22 4.78
C HIS A 512 15.32 -1.68 5.07
N LEU A 513 15.67 -1.98 6.32
CA LEU A 513 15.88 -3.35 6.78
C LEU A 513 14.60 -3.88 7.39
N VAL A 514 14.14 -5.03 6.92
CA VAL A 514 12.94 -5.69 7.42
C VAL A 514 13.32 -7.10 7.85
N SER A 515 13.08 -7.41 9.12
CA SER A 515 13.05 -8.77 9.61
C SER A 515 11.59 -9.23 9.65
N ASP A 516 11.27 -10.23 8.84
CA ASP A 516 9.94 -10.80 8.75
C ASP A 516 9.98 -12.28 9.19
N ASN A 517 8.92 -12.75 9.83
CA ASN A 517 8.78 -14.16 10.19
C ASN A 517 8.28 -15.01 9.01
N GLY A 518 7.87 -14.38 7.89
CA GLY A 518 7.37 -15.07 6.70
C GLY A 518 6.08 -15.87 6.95
N TRP A 519 5.46 -15.70 8.12
CA TRP A 519 4.34 -16.46 8.61
C TRP A 519 3.28 -15.45 9.07
N SER A 520 2.24 -15.25 8.27
CA SER A 520 0.98 -14.64 8.73
C SER A 520 0.21 -15.72 9.51
N ASP A 521 0.77 -16.07 10.67
CA ASP A 521 0.11 -17.05 11.52
C ASP A 521 -1.14 -16.44 12.16
N GLN A 522 -2.19 -17.24 12.12
CA GLN A 522 -3.58 -16.87 12.35
C GLN A 522 -3.79 -16.26 13.74
N GLY A 523 -4.09 -14.96 13.81
CA GLY A 523 -4.77 -14.32 14.96
C GLY A 523 -4.08 -14.36 16.35
N GLY A 524 -2.92 -14.98 16.52
CA GLY A 524 -2.23 -15.13 17.80
C GLY A 524 -1.07 -14.15 18.00
N VAL A 525 -0.82 -13.76 19.26
CA VAL A 525 0.37 -12.96 19.63
C VAL A 525 1.56 -13.91 19.80
N SER A 526 2.30 -14.18 18.73
CA SER A 526 3.50 -15.01 18.78
C SER A 526 4.78 -14.20 19.06
N PRO A 527 5.77 -14.76 19.78
CA PRO A 527 7.08 -14.14 19.94
C PRO A 527 7.72 -13.74 18.60
N ALA A 528 7.51 -14.54 17.55
CA ALA A 528 8.00 -14.25 16.20
C ALA A 528 7.43 -12.95 15.64
N ARG A 529 6.12 -12.69 15.79
CA ARG A 529 5.49 -11.43 15.32
C ARG A 529 5.96 -10.21 16.10
N ALA A 530 6.22 -10.39 17.40
CA ALA A 530 6.76 -9.32 18.24
C ALA A 530 8.21 -8.99 17.87
N ASN A 531 9.01 -10.01 17.54
CA ASN A 531 10.40 -9.89 17.12
C ASN A 531 10.59 -9.42 15.67
N ALA A 532 9.61 -9.60 14.79
CA ALA A 532 9.65 -9.01 13.45
C ALA A 532 9.76 -7.47 13.56
N THR A 533 10.63 -6.83 12.80
CA THR A 533 10.84 -5.38 12.91
C THR A 533 11.26 -4.78 11.58
N GLY A 534 10.96 -3.50 11.38
CA GLY A 534 11.40 -2.73 10.22
C GLY A 534 12.13 -1.47 10.67
N ILE A 535 13.35 -1.27 10.17
CA ILE A 535 14.16 -0.09 10.45
C ILE A 535 14.47 0.63 9.15
N VAL A 536 14.11 1.91 9.09
CA VAL A 536 14.44 2.81 7.98
C VAL A 536 15.56 3.73 8.41
N CYS A 537 16.67 3.68 7.70
CA CYS A 537 17.77 4.63 7.80
C CYS A 537 17.79 5.51 6.54
N GLN A 538 17.89 6.82 6.71
CA GLN A 538 17.86 7.78 5.61
C GLN A 538 18.90 8.88 5.82
N VAL A 539 19.55 9.33 4.75
CA VAL A 539 20.48 10.46 4.77
C VAL A 539 19.70 11.77 4.57
N SER A 540 20.04 12.79 5.36
CA SER A 540 19.48 14.13 5.24
C SER A 540 19.97 14.83 3.97
N HIS A 541 19.27 15.90 3.58
CA HIS A 541 19.55 16.62 2.34
C HIS A 541 20.95 17.28 2.30
N ASP A 542 21.54 17.53 3.46
CA ASP A 542 22.86 18.14 3.61
C ASP A 542 24.01 17.10 3.67
N ASP A 543 23.69 15.80 3.51
CA ASP A 543 24.64 14.67 3.47
C ASP A 543 25.51 14.50 4.73
N ARG A 544 25.24 15.29 5.79
CA ARG A 544 25.97 15.29 7.07
C ARG A 544 25.24 14.52 8.17
N ASP A 545 23.92 14.60 8.18
CA ASP A 545 23.08 13.93 9.19
C ASP A 545 22.28 12.79 8.58
N TRP A 546 22.05 11.78 9.39
CA TRP A 546 21.27 10.60 9.03
C TRP A 546 19.97 10.67 9.83
N THR A 547 18.99 9.80 9.61
CA THR A 547 17.82 9.61 10.47
C THR A 547 17.48 8.14 10.51
N VAL A 548 17.37 7.57 11.71
CA VAL A 548 16.97 6.18 11.92
C VAL A 548 15.59 6.16 12.55
N THR A 549 14.68 5.37 11.98
CA THR A 549 13.30 5.22 12.46
C THR A 549 12.87 3.76 12.39
N CYS A 550 12.26 3.26 13.46
CA CYS A 550 11.58 1.98 13.45
C CYS A 550 10.12 2.17 13.01
N THR A 551 9.66 1.29 12.12
CA THR A 551 8.30 1.34 11.55
C THR A 551 7.20 0.99 12.56
N LYS A 552 7.54 0.25 13.63
CA LYS A 552 6.61 -0.10 14.71
C LYS A 552 6.50 0.97 15.81
N LEU A 553 7.44 1.91 15.87
CA LEU A 553 7.48 2.93 16.92
C LEU A 553 6.76 4.21 16.52
N GLY A 554 6.08 4.84 17.49
CA GLY A 554 5.58 6.21 17.33
C GLY A 554 6.71 7.25 17.33
N GLU A 555 6.42 8.47 16.89
CA GLU A 555 7.40 9.56 16.72
C GLU A 555 8.21 9.85 18.00
N ALA A 556 7.57 9.90 19.17
CA ALA A 556 8.24 10.18 20.44
C ALA A 556 9.24 9.08 20.84
N LEU A 557 8.89 7.80 20.59
CA LEU A 557 9.79 6.67 20.84
C LEU A 557 10.91 6.62 19.81
N ASN A 558 10.63 6.97 18.55
CA ASN A 558 11.65 7.10 17.51
C ASN A 558 12.65 8.23 17.81
N GLU A 559 12.20 9.37 18.34
CA GLU A 559 13.10 10.43 18.82
C GLU A 559 13.99 9.93 19.94
N LYS A 560 13.42 9.16 20.87
CA LYS A 560 14.20 8.57 21.97
C LYS A 560 15.21 7.53 21.47
N LEU A 561 14.79 6.64 20.56
CA LEU A 561 15.68 5.67 19.91
C LEU A 561 16.86 6.38 19.22
N ARG A 562 16.60 7.49 18.52
CA ARG A 562 17.65 8.30 17.89
C ARG A 562 18.63 8.88 18.90
N ARG A 563 18.16 9.37 20.05
CA ARG A 563 19.04 9.88 21.12
C ARG A 563 19.88 8.77 21.75
N VAL A 564 19.30 7.60 21.99
CA VAL A 564 20.04 6.44 22.52
C VAL A 564 21.16 6.04 21.56
N VAL A 565 20.84 5.87 20.27
CA VAL A 565 21.80 5.38 19.26
C VAL A 565 22.90 6.41 18.95
N ARG A 566 22.58 7.71 18.91
CA ARG A 566 23.56 8.75 18.51
C ARG A 566 24.26 9.44 19.65
N ALA A 567 23.53 9.77 20.70
CA ALA A 567 24.04 10.55 21.82
C ALA A 567 24.50 9.65 22.97
N GLY A 568 24.36 8.33 22.85
CA GLY A 568 24.70 7.39 23.92
C GLY A 568 23.84 7.55 25.17
N GLU A 569 22.62 8.14 25.04
CA GLU A 569 21.69 8.27 26.15
C GLU A 569 21.28 6.87 26.62
N ALA A 570 21.32 6.62 27.94
CA ALA A 570 20.87 5.34 28.47
C ALA A 570 19.34 5.21 28.32
N PRO A 571 18.82 4.10 27.77
CA PRO A 571 17.38 3.89 27.69
C PRO A 571 16.81 3.75 29.11
N SER A 572 15.62 4.30 29.36
CA SER A 572 14.99 4.16 30.67
C SER A 572 14.35 2.78 30.82
N PRO A 573 14.17 2.27 32.06
CA PRO A 573 13.51 0.98 32.27
C PRO A 573 12.11 0.89 31.63
N ALA A 574 11.38 2.01 31.58
CA ALA A 574 10.06 2.09 30.96
C ALA A 574 10.09 1.97 29.43
N ASP A 575 11.19 2.34 28.76
CA ASP A 575 11.32 2.13 27.32
C ASP A 575 11.72 0.68 27.03
N MET A 576 12.64 0.13 27.83
CA MET A 576 13.10 -1.26 27.70
C MET A 576 12.01 -2.28 28.04
N ALA A 577 10.97 -1.88 28.79
CA ALA A 577 9.76 -2.66 29.00
C ALA A 577 8.90 -2.80 27.73
N ARG A 578 9.11 -1.96 26.70
CA ARG A 578 8.37 -2.04 25.43
C ARG A 578 9.10 -2.94 24.46
N ILE A 579 8.46 -4.06 24.10
CA ILE A 579 9.04 -5.08 23.22
C ILE A 579 9.55 -4.47 21.91
N ASP A 580 8.74 -3.67 21.20
CA ASP A 580 9.15 -3.05 19.93
C ASP A 580 10.37 -2.13 20.07
N PHE A 581 10.50 -1.43 21.22
CA PHE A 581 11.64 -0.54 21.46
C PHE A 581 12.91 -1.35 21.73
N LYS A 582 12.80 -2.37 22.58
CA LYS A 582 13.90 -3.29 22.89
C LYS A 582 14.38 -4.03 21.65
N VAL A 583 13.46 -4.55 20.83
CA VAL A 583 13.78 -5.24 19.58
C VAL A 583 14.46 -4.32 18.57
N ALA A 584 13.98 -3.08 18.43
CA ALA A 584 14.62 -2.11 17.54
C ALA A 584 16.03 -1.70 17.99
N LEU A 585 16.33 -1.77 19.30
CA LEU A 585 17.62 -1.38 19.86
C LEU A 585 18.62 -2.54 19.91
N GLU A 586 18.21 -3.69 20.46
CA GLU A 586 19.07 -4.82 20.82
C GLU A 586 18.92 -6.04 19.89
N GLY A 587 17.81 -6.12 19.14
CA GLY A 587 17.48 -7.28 18.31
C GLY A 587 16.42 -8.18 18.95
N PRO A 588 16.11 -9.34 18.35
CA PRO A 588 15.01 -10.19 18.77
C PRO A 588 15.21 -10.72 20.19
N ILE A 589 14.13 -10.77 20.96
CA ILE A 589 14.11 -11.28 22.32
C ILE A 589 13.75 -12.76 22.37
N SER A 590 14.21 -13.45 23.41
CA SER A 590 13.88 -14.86 23.61
C SER A 590 12.40 -15.07 23.95
N SER A 591 11.88 -16.28 23.73
CA SER A 591 10.46 -16.57 24.03
C SER A 591 10.19 -16.43 25.53
N SER A 592 11.13 -16.86 26.38
CA SER A 592 11.05 -16.68 27.84
C SER A 592 10.91 -15.20 28.23
N VAL A 593 11.79 -14.34 27.73
CA VAL A 593 11.77 -12.89 27.99
C VAL A 593 10.50 -12.24 27.45
N TYR A 594 10.04 -12.66 26.28
CA TYR A 594 8.79 -12.18 25.69
C TYR A 594 7.59 -12.46 26.61
N TRP A 595 7.46 -13.69 27.11
CA TRP A 595 6.34 -14.07 27.98
C TRP A 595 6.40 -13.38 29.34
N ASP A 596 7.59 -13.12 29.86
CA ASP A 596 7.74 -12.39 31.12
C ASP A 596 7.42 -10.90 30.97
N MET A 597 7.78 -10.28 29.84
CA MET A 597 7.40 -8.91 29.51
C MET A 597 5.87 -8.79 29.30
N GLN A 598 5.22 -9.77 28.67
CA GLN A 598 3.76 -9.81 28.53
C GLN A 598 3.02 -9.86 29.87
N LYS A 599 3.55 -10.60 30.86
CA LYS A 599 2.96 -10.69 32.20
C LYS A 599 3.06 -9.38 32.98
N SER A 600 4.05 -8.54 32.68
CA SER A 600 4.36 -7.31 33.42
C SER A 600 3.76 -6.03 32.81
N ASP A 601 3.34 -6.06 31.54
CA ASP A 601 2.53 -5.03 30.89
C ASP A 601 1.57 -5.68 29.86
N PRO A 602 0.36 -6.09 30.26
CA PRO A 602 -0.63 -6.57 29.32
C PRO A 602 -1.05 -5.37 28.47
N GLY A 603 -0.53 -5.28 27.26
CA GLY A 603 -1.01 -4.32 26.27
C GLY A 603 -2.54 -4.42 26.07
N PRO A 604 -3.15 -3.61 25.20
CA PRO A 604 -4.61 -3.52 25.03
C PRO A 604 -5.35 -4.83 24.65
N HIS A 605 -4.64 -5.95 24.50
CA HIS A 605 -5.17 -7.28 24.23
C HIS A 605 -5.21 -8.22 25.46
N GLY A 606 -4.65 -7.83 26.62
CA GLY A 606 -4.65 -8.65 27.83
C GLY A 606 -6.01 -8.82 28.52
N ALA A 607 -7.07 -8.20 28.01
CA ALA A 607 -8.43 -8.30 28.55
C ALA A 607 -9.24 -9.49 28.00
N LEU A 608 -8.68 -10.31 27.10
CA LEU A 608 -9.39 -11.45 26.50
C LEU A 608 -9.07 -12.81 27.14
N PHE A 609 -8.17 -12.86 28.12
CA PHE A 609 -7.80 -14.08 28.84
C PHE A 609 -7.74 -13.84 30.35
N GLY A 610 -8.84 -13.30 30.90
CA GLY A 610 -9.13 -13.30 32.34
C GLY A 610 -10.27 -14.25 32.63
#